data_AF-V9LIN7-F1
#
_entry.id   AF-V9LIN7-F1
#
_cell.length_a   1.000
_cell.length_b   1.000
_cell.length_c   1.000
_cell.angle_alpha   90.00
_cell.angle_beta   90.00
_cell.angle_gamma   90.00
#
_symmetry.space_group_name_H-M   'P 1'
#
loop_
_entity.id
_entity.type
_entity.pdbx_description
1 polymer ?
#
loop_
_entity_poly.entity_id
_entity_poly.type
_entity_poly.pdbx_seq_one_letter_code
_entity_poly.pdbx_strand_id
1 'polypeptide(L)'
;RSSDLMEKTGRKQSTEHAAPWIPDKMTEICMRCTQTKFNAMVRKHHCRKCGFVVCQSCSKQKFLMPKQSSKPLRVCTLCYDKLVEHQKKELATEVDALSTVGNATMSSGEDDSDKSSDEDKHEQWMNQDPFFLEDHPRSSFHT
;
A
#
# COMPACT_ATOMS: atom_id res chain seq x y z
N ARG A 1 25.70 -38.96 -0.04
CA ARG A 1 25.64 -37.93 -1.10
C ARG A 1 24.18 -37.49 -1.18
N SER A 2 23.82 -36.46 -0.42
CA SER A 2 22.41 -36.05 -0.21
C SER A 2 22.09 -34.71 -0.89
N SER A 3 23.04 -34.20 -1.67
CA SER A 3 23.00 -32.96 -2.46
C SER A 3 22.07 -33.05 -3.67
N ASP A 4 21.99 -34.23 -4.29
CA ASP A 4 21.46 -34.43 -5.64
C ASP A 4 19.92 -34.49 -5.74
N LEU A 5 19.22 -34.04 -4.69
CA LEU A 5 17.76 -34.08 -4.55
C LEU A 5 17.08 -32.70 -4.71
N MET A 6 17.82 -31.59 -4.58
CA MET A 6 17.27 -30.24 -4.72
C MET A 6 17.19 -29.73 -6.16
N GLU A 7 17.87 -30.39 -7.11
CA GLU A 7 18.04 -29.87 -8.48
C GLU A 7 17.01 -30.41 -9.49
N LYS A 8 16.32 -31.52 -9.17
CA LYS A 8 15.35 -32.16 -10.06
C LYS A 8 13.96 -31.52 -10.09
N THR A 9 13.72 -30.50 -9.28
CA THR A 9 12.51 -29.67 -9.35
C THR A 9 12.92 -28.21 -9.46
N GLY A 10 12.88 -27.65 -10.68
CA GLY A 10 13.24 -26.24 -10.97
C GLY A 10 12.32 -25.18 -10.33
N ARG A 11 11.57 -25.55 -9.29
CA ARG A 11 10.69 -24.68 -8.52
C ARG A 11 11.50 -24.04 -7.40
N LYS A 12 12.13 -22.90 -7.73
CA LYS A 12 12.78 -22.01 -6.75
C LYS A 12 11.87 -21.90 -5.51
N GLN A 13 12.40 -22.20 -4.33
CA GLN A 13 11.62 -22.16 -3.09
C GLN A 13 11.04 -20.75 -2.92
N SER A 14 9.72 -20.66 -2.73
CA SER A 14 9.05 -19.39 -2.53
C SER A 14 9.46 -18.81 -1.17
N THR A 15 10.35 -17.82 -1.19
CA THR A 15 10.79 -17.10 0.01
C THR A 15 9.66 -16.31 0.68
N GLU A 16 8.57 -16.03 -0.05
CA GLU A 16 7.36 -15.39 0.45
C GLU A 16 6.51 -16.32 1.33
N HIS A 17 7.04 -16.61 2.53
CA HIS A 17 6.23 -17.11 3.64
C HIS A 17 5.20 -16.05 4.02
N ALA A 18 3.92 -16.37 3.92
CA ALA A 18 2.85 -15.47 4.33
C ALA A 18 3.03 -15.11 5.82
N ALA A 19 3.02 -13.82 6.14
CA ALA A 19 3.24 -13.35 7.50
C ALA A 19 2.15 -13.90 8.45
N PRO A 20 2.51 -14.43 9.63
CA PRO A 20 1.54 -15.00 10.56
C PRO A 20 0.55 -13.93 11.02
N TRP A 21 -0.74 -14.20 10.84
CA TRP A 21 -1.80 -13.30 11.27
C TRP A 21 -2.01 -13.43 12.78
N ILE A 22 -1.83 -12.33 13.51
CA ILE A 22 -1.84 -12.36 14.97
C ILE A 22 -3.28 -12.26 15.48
N PRO A 23 -3.77 -13.22 16.29
CA PRO A 23 -5.12 -13.17 16.84
C PRO A 23 -5.34 -11.99 17.78
N ASP A 24 -6.47 -11.31 17.64
CA ASP A 24 -6.81 -10.10 18.40
C ASP A 24 -6.74 -10.28 19.92
N LYS A 25 -7.03 -11.49 20.44
CA LYS A 25 -6.96 -11.78 21.88
C LYS A 25 -5.54 -11.71 22.46
N MET A 26 -4.50 -11.78 21.63
CA MET A 26 -3.09 -11.76 22.06
C MET A 26 -2.48 -10.35 22.07
N THR A 27 -3.22 -9.31 21.70
CA THR A 27 -2.68 -7.94 21.59
C THR A 27 -3.60 -6.89 22.18
N GLU A 28 -3.17 -6.32 23.31
CA GLU A 28 -3.85 -5.19 23.96
C GLU A 28 -3.35 -3.82 23.50
N ILE A 29 -2.20 -3.78 22.83
CA ILE A 29 -1.50 -2.55 22.41
C ILE A 29 -1.14 -2.63 20.92
N CYS A 30 -1.20 -1.50 20.22
CA CYS A 30 -0.79 -1.38 18.83
C CYS A 30 0.68 -1.78 18.62
N MET A 31 0.93 -2.78 17.78
CA MET A 31 2.25 -3.32 17.45
C MET A 31 3.13 -2.42 16.56
N ARG A 32 2.79 -1.13 16.45
CA ARG A 32 3.55 -0.14 15.66
C ARG A 32 3.97 1.06 16.49
N CYS A 33 3.03 1.74 17.15
CA CYS A 33 3.38 2.86 18.02
C CYS A 33 3.69 2.44 19.46
N THR A 34 3.33 1.22 19.89
CA THR A 34 3.42 0.68 21.27
C THR A 34 2.80 1.55 22.38
N GLN A 35 2.13 2.65 22.00
CA GLN A 35 1.50 3.63 22.90
C GLN A 35 -0.02 3.47 22.96
N THR A 36 -0.67 3.20 21.82
CA THR A 36 -2.12 3.09 21.74
C THR A 36 -2.60 1.74 22.30
N LYS A 37 -3.24 1.75 23.48
CA LYS A 37 -4.01 0.62 23.99
C LYS A 37 -5.34 0.48 23.24
N PHE A 38 -5.74 -0.74 22.93
CA PHE A 38 -7.04 -1.06 22.35
C PHE A 38 -8.10 -1.16 23.45
N ASN A 39 -9.32 -0.70 23.14
CA ASN A 39 -10.48 -0.77 24.03
C ASN A 39 -11.77 -0.76 23.20
N ALA A 40 -12.95 -0.65 23.83
CA ALA A 40 -14.24 -0.66 23.11
C ALA A 40 -14.38 0.47 22.06
N MET A 41 -13.72 1.61 22.26
CA MET A 41 -13.70 2.73 21.30
C MET A 41 -12.56 2.58 20.28
N VAL A 42 -11.36 2.20 20.73
CA VAL A 42 -10.18 2.05 19.88
C VAL A 42 -10.13 0.65 19.26
N ARG A 43 -10.75 0.53 18.07
CA ARG A 43 -10.83 -0.72 17.30
C ARG A 43 -9.44 -1.21 16.84
N LYS A 44 -9.31 -2.55 16.79
CA LYS A 44 -8.16 -3.27 16.23
C LYS A 44 -8.24 -3.31 14.70
N HIS A 45 -7.09 -3.20 14.03
CA HIS A 45 -6.96 -3.41 12.59
C HIS A 45 -5.72 -4.22 12.30
N HIS A 46 -5.70 -5.00 11.22
CA HIS A 46 -4.53 -5.78 10.83
C HIS A 46 -3.89 -5.22 9.57
N CYS A 47 -2.55 -5.19 9.53
CA CYS A 47 -1.81 -4.94 8.30
C CYS A 47 -1.84 -6.20 7.42
N ARG A 48 -2.38 -6.12 6.20
CA ARG A 48 -2.49 -7.30 5.32
C ARG A 48 -1.13 -7.83 4.81
N LYS A 49 -0.08 -7.01 4.78
CA LYS A 49 1.27 -7.45 4.38
C LYS A 49 2.05 -8.14 5.50
N CYS A 50 1.79 -7.82 6.78
CA CYS A 50 2.62 -8.32 7.90
C CYS A 50 1.85 -8.92 9.10
N GLY A 51 0.53 -9.06 9.03
CA GLY A 51 -0.29 -9.74 10.05
C GLY A 51 -0.47 -9.00 11.39
N PHE A 52 0.30 -7.94 11.65
CA PHE A 52 0.32 -7.21 12.92
C PHE A 52 -0.98 -6.45 13.22
N VAL A 53 -1.36 -6.43 14.50
CA VAL A 53 -2.50 -5.67 15.04
C VAL A 53 -2.07 -4.22 15.34
N VAL A 54 -2.77 -3.27 14.73
CA VAL A 54 -2.42 -1.85 14.64
C VAL A 54 -3.65 -0.96 14.82
N CYS A 55 -3.45 0.24 15.37
CA CYS A 55 -4.51 1.24 15.48
C CYS A 55 -4.74 2.00 14.17
N GLN A 56 -5.83 2.79 14.10
CA GLN A 56 -6.21 3.58 12.92
C GLN A 56 -5.11 4.55 12.48
N SER A 57 -4.42 5.22 13.41
CA SER A 57 -3.35 6.18 13.09
C SER A 57 -2.13 5.51 12.45
N CYS A 58 -1.75 4.32 12.90
CA CYS A 58 -0.64 3.54 12.34
C CYS A 58 -0.99 2.80 11.03
N SER A 59 -2.22 2.89 10.54
CA SER A 59 -2.71 2.12 9.38
C SER A 59 -3.70 2.88 8.50
N LYS A 60 -3.53 4.20 8.38
CA LYS A 60 -4.37 5.07 7.54
C LYS A 60 -4.34 4.67 6.06
N GLN A 61 -3.21 4.15 5.58
CA GLN A 61 -2.97 3.87 4.17
C GLN A 61 -3.50 2.51 3.71
N LYS A 62 -3.80 2.42 2.42
CA LYS A 62 -4.10 1.19 1.69
C LYS A 62 -3.12 1.04 0.53
N PHE A 63 -2.76 -0.18 0.18
CA PHE A 63 -1.88 -0.47 -0.94
C PHE A 63 -2.48 -1.58 -1.80
N LEU A 64 -2.39 -1.46 -3.12
CA LEU A 64 -2.83 -2.50 -4.05
C LEU A 64 -1.76 -3.60 -4.10
N MET A 65 -2.11 -4.83 -3.72
CA MET A 65 -1.21 -5.98 -3.78
C MET A 65 -1.80 -7.00 -4.76
N PRO A 66 -1.52 -6.91 -6.08
CA PRO A 66 -2.20 -7.74 -7.09
C PRO A 66 -2.09 -9.25 -6.85
N LYS A 67 -0.98 -9.70 -6.26
CA LYS A 67 -0.75 -11.10 -5.84
C LYS A 67 -1.67 -11.58 -4.70
N GLN A 68 -2.38 -10.68 -4.02
CA GLN A 68 -3.29 -10.99 -2.90
C GLN A 68 -4.73 -10.51 -3.12
N SER A 69 -4.94 -9.39 -3.83
CA SER A 69 -6.26 -8.81 -4.07
C SER A 69 -6.24 -7.80 -5.22
N SER A 70 -7.32 -7.76 -6.00
CA SER A 70 -7.59 -6.71 -6.99
C SER A 70 -8.03 -5.37 -6.37
N LYS A 71 -8.28 -5.31 -5.05
CA LYS A 71 -8.68 -4.10 -4.34
C LYS A 71 -7.59 -3.65 -3.36
N PRO A 72 -7.37 -2.34 -3.14
CA PRO A 72 -6.39 -1.84 -2.18
C PRO A 72 -6.66 -2.34 -0.75
N LEU A 73 -5.65 -2.97 -0.15
CA LEU A 73 -5.72 -3.58 1.18
C LEU A 73 -5.08 -2.67 2.24
N ARG A 74 -5.65 -2.64 3.45
CA ARG A 74 -5.10 -1.86 4.58
C ARG A 74 -3.71 -2.37 4.96
N VAL A 75 -2.75 -1.45 5.04
CA VAL A 75 -1.38 -1.71 5.49
C VAL A 75 -1.00 -0.71 6.58
N CYS A 76 -0.07 -1.08 7.46
CA CYS A 76 0.54 -0.12 8.36
C CYS A 76 1.57 0.74 7.63
N THR A 77 1.86 1.96 8.14
CA THR A 77 2.78 2.92 7.50
C THR A 77 4.11 2.28 7.07
N LEU A 78 4.81 1.61 7.99
CA LEU A 78 6.09 0.91 7.69
C LEU A 78 6.01 -0.19 6.60
N CYS A 79 4.82 -0.70 6.28
CA CYS A 79 4.65 -1.62 5.15
C CYS A 79 4.27 -0.86 3.87
N TYR A 80 3.51 0.22 3.98
CA TYR A 80 3.21 1.11 2.85
C TYR A 80 4.50 1.67 2.24
N ASP A 81 5.38 2.23 3.06
CA ASP A 81 6.62 2.89 2.60
C ASP A 81 7.51 1.90 1.83
N LYS A 82 7.69 0.69 2.36
CA LYS A 82 8.45 -0.40 1.72
C LYS A 82 7.80 -0.92 0.43
N LEU A 83 6.47 -0.95 0.37
CA LEU A 83 5.74 -1.40 -0.83
C LEU A 83 5.84 -0.35 -1.94
N VAL A 84 5.75 0.94 -1.61
CA VAL A 84 5.99 2.05 -2.55
C VAL A 84 7.43 2.06 -3.06
N GLU A 85 8.41 1.86 -2.17
CA GLU A 85 9.82 1.75 -2.56
C GLU A 85 10.05 0.59 -3.54
N HIS A 86 9.49 -0.59 -3.25
CA HIS A 86 9.58 -1.74 -4.14
C HIS A 86 8.89 -1.48 -5.49
N GLN A 87 7.70 -0.88 -5.50
CA GLN A 87 6.98 -0.56 -6.73
C GLN A 87 7.78 0.40 -7.64
N LYS A 88 8.45 1.41 -7.05
CA LYS A 88 9.34 2.30 -7.80
C LYS A 88 10.54 1.57 -8.40
N LYS A 89 11.09 0.56 -7.70
CA LYS A 89 12.22 -0.24 -8.20
C LYS A 89 11.82 -1.13 -9.38
N GLU A 90 10.68 -1.81 -9.32
CA GLU A 90 10.20 -2.63 -10.46
C GLU A 90 10.00 -1.75 -11.72
N LEU A 91 9.34 -0.60 -11.56
CA LEU A 91 9.12 0.36 -12.66
C LEU A 91 10.44 0.93 -13.22
N ALA A 92 11.44 1.16 -12.36
CA ALA A 92 12.77 1.59 -12.77
C ALA A 92 13.53 0.50 -13.55
N THR A 93 13.35 -0.78 -13.22
CA THR A 93 13.98 -1.88 -13.97
C THR A 93 13.36 -2.13 -15.34
N GLU A 94 12.10 -1.74 -15.56
CA GLU A 94 11.41 -1.91 -16.84
C GLU A 94 11.84 -0.85 -17.89
N VAL A 95 12.25 0.36 -17.47
CA VAL A 95 12.75 1.39 -18.40
C VAL A 95 14.15 1.10 -18.96
N ASP A 96 15.03 0.42 -18.20
CA ASP A 96 16.31 -0.06 -18.73
C ASP A 96 16.14 -1.16 -19.81
N ALA A 97 15.17 -2.06 -19.61
CA ALA A 97 14.93 -3.17 -20.54
C ALA A 97 14.47 -2.72 -21.94
N LEU A 98 13.73 -1.61 -22.03
CA LEU A 98 13.29 -1.03 -23.31
C LEU A 98 14.36 -0.14 -23.99
N SER A 99 15.36 0.33 -23.23
CA SER A 99 16.44 1.21 -23.73
C SER A 99 17.33 0.54 -24.80
N THR A 100 17.36 -0.79 -24.85
CA THR A 100 18.17 -1.56 -25.83
C THR A 100 17.66 -1.43 -27.28
N VAL A 101 16.48 -0.83 -27.52
CA VAL A 101 15.92 -0.62 -28.88
C VAL A 101 15.72 0.88 -29.19
N GLY A 102 16.65 1.74 -28.75
CA GLY A 102 16.48 3.20 -28.85
C GLY A 102 17.75 4.06 -28.93
N ASN A 103 18.91 3.52 -29.31
CA ASN A 103 20.14 4.32 -29.40
C ASN A 103 20.44 4.80 -30.83
N ALA A 104 20.02 6.03 -31.17
CA ALA A 104 20.73 6.94 -32.08
C ALA A 104 20.01 8.30 -32.28
N THR A 105 20.12 9.22 -31.33
CA THR A 105 20.30 10.66 -31.65
C THR A 105 20.85 11.40 -30.44
N MET A 106 22.10 11.80 -30.52
CA MET A 106 22.74 12.74 -29.61
C MET A 106 22.38 14.18 -29.99
N SER A 107 22.12 15.02 -28.99
CA SER A 107 22.39 16.46 -29.09
C SER A 107 22.70 17.02 -27.71
N SER A 108 23.85 17.66 -27.58
CA SER A 108 24.24 18.41 -26.39
C SER A 108 23.46 19.71 -26.28
N GLY A 109 23.33 20.23 -25.06
CA GLY A 109 22.71 21.52 -24.77
C GLY A 109 22.87 21.86 -23.29
N GLU A 110 23.77 22.79 -23.01
CA GLU A 110 24.00 23.42 -21.70
C GLU A 110 23.39 24.83 -21.70
N ASP A 111 23.35 25.47 -20.52
CA ASP A 111 22.96 26.87 -20.23
C ASP A 111 21.62 27.13 -19.48
N ASP A 112 21.70 28.18 -18.68
CA ASP A 112 21.03 28.52 -17.43
C ASP A 112 19.75 29.38 -17.52
N SER A 113 19.04 29.49 -16.38
CA SER A 113 18.13 30.60 -15.99
C SER A 113 16.83 30.78 -16.81
N ASP A 114 15.75 31.43 -16.34
CA ASP A 114 15.56 32.31 -15.17
C ASP A 114 14.10 32.21 -14.63
N LYS A 115 13.77 32.94 -13.56
CA LYS A 115 12.42 33.04 -12.98
C LYS A 115 11.41 33.81 -13.84
N SER A 116 10.15 33.38 -13.82
CA SER A 116 9.03 34.31 -13.61
C SER A 116 7.94 33.69 -12.72
N SER A 117 7.25 34.55 -11.97
CA SER A 117 5.94 34.23 -11.40
C SER A 117 4.90 34.21 -12.53
N ASP A 118 3.81 33.44 -12.38
CA ASP A 118 2.51 34.01 -12.00
C ASP A 118 1.52 32.87 -11.70
N GLU A 119 0.37 33.23 -11.10
CA GLU A 119 -0.51 32.31 -10.39
C GLU A 119 -1.31 31.38 -11.31
N ASP A 120 -1.30 30.07 -11.00
CA ASP A 120 -2.38 29.20 -11.45
C ASP A 120 -2.91 28.32 -10.31
N LYS A 121 -4.23 28.39 -10.15
CA LYS A 121 -4.98 28.03 -8.94
C LYS A 121 -5.24 26.52 -8.92
N HIS A 122 -4.39 25.74 -8.26
CA HIS A 122 -4.66 24.31 -8.07
C HIS A 122 -5.85 24.09 -7.10
N GLU A 123 -7.06 24.01 -7.66
CA GLU A 123 -8.29 23.82 -6.90
C GLU A 123 -8.37 22.43 -6.27
N GLN A 124 -8.07 22.40 -4.96
CA GLN A 124 -9.04 21.95 -3.96
C GLN A 124 -9.79 20.63 -4.28
N TRP A 125 -9.07 19.50 -4.31
CA TRP A 125 -9.69 18.17 -4.26
C TRP A 125 -10.24 17.83 -2.86
N MET A 126 -11.24 18.59 -2.46
CA MET A 126 -12.15 18.34 -1.34
C MET A 126 -13.52 18.92 -1.72
N ASN A 127 -14.42 18.07 -2.22
CA ASN A 127 -15.88 18.08 -2.01
C ASN A 127 -16.48 16.90 -2.78
N GLN A 128 -16.96 15.87 -2.06
CA GLN A 128 -18.34 15.68 -1.63
C GLN A 128 -19.19 15.02 -2.73
N ASP A 129 -19.38 13.70 -2.61
CA ASP A 129 -20.50 12.99 -3.25
C ASP A 129 -21.78 13.25 -2.44
N PRO A 130 -22.79 13.97 -2.98
CA PRO A 130 -24.03 14.23 -2.27
C PRO A 130 -25.11 13.25 -2.78
N PHE A 131 -25.09 12.02 -2.27
CA PHE A 131 -26.15 11.03 -2.55
C PHE A 131 -27.06 10.83 -1.34
N PHE A 132 -27.72 11.91 -0.90
CA PHE A 132 -28.78 11.88 0.10
C PHE A 132 -29.75 13.08 -0.03
N LEU A 133 -31.01 12.77 -0.31
CA LEU A 133 -32.30 13.53 -0.35
C LEU A 133 -33.06 13.03 -1.60
N GLU A 134 -34.30 12.53 -1.59
CA GLU A 134 -35.34 12.25 -0.57
C GLU A 134 -36.12 10.97 -1.03
N ASP A 135 -37.03 10.31 -0.31
CA ASP A 135 -37.83 10.70 0.87
C ASP A 135 -38.12 9.51 1.84
N HIS A 136 -38.93 9.82 2.87
CA HIS A 136 -39.71 9.09 3.90
C HIS A 136 -40.43 7.76 3.55
N PRO A 137 -41.11 7.07 4.53
CA PRO A 137 -41.19 7.30 5.99
C PRO A 137 -40.85 6.06 6.88
N ARG A 138 -40.92 6.27 8.20
CA ARG A 138 -40.77 5.24 9.27
C ARG A 138 -41.83 4.12 9.18
N SER A 139 -41.42 2.88 9.45
CA SER A 139 -42.31 1.83 9.96
C SER A 139 -41.56 0.88 10.89
N SER A 140 -41.90 0.92 12.18
CA SER A 140 -41.50 -0.09 13.17
C SER A 140 -42.27 -1.38 12.93
N PHE A 141 -41.68 -2.56 13.16
CA PHE A 141 -42.37 -3.67 13.85
C PHE A 141 -41.35 -4.63 14.49
N HIS A 142 -41.59 -4.96 15.77
CA HIS A 142 -41.02 -6.14 16.43
C HIS A 142 -41.85 -7.37 16.07
N THR A 143 -41.21 -8.54 16.04
CA THR A 143 -41.70 -9.78 16.67
C THR A 143 -40.47 -10.59 17.06
#